data_AF-A0A2T0YJ07-F1
#
_entry.id   AF-A0A2T0YJ07-F1
#
_cell.length_a   1.000
_cell.length_b   1.000
_cell.length_c   1.000
_cell.angle_alpha   90.00
_cell.angle_beta   90.00
_cell.angle_gamma   90.00
#
_symmetry.space_group_name_H-M   'P 1'
#
loop_
_entity.id
_entity.type
_entity.pdbx_description
1 polymer ?
#
loop_
_entity_poly.entity_id
_entity_poly.type
_entity_poly.pdbx_seq_one_letter_code
_entity_poly.pdbx_strand_id
1 'polypeptide(L)'
;MPVDVAEFLLAVSGVSATLLGTFIVGVFFYLDLSHYRSATSTTIPIDRYMRVAVRWVFVAYSLPLLLPLVLVFAEPIWGALTFLALIAMLLAATVGTVRQVLTRGGAGSSMPLILNEWITTAAVLIAFVLPWLIGGWPPEPSAYIPSLVIAIAASFASTAALVISEFDSTIALPRPREEAPRSRRGTRRRYAEESRDTRVRADQTLG
;
A
#
# COMPACT_ATOMS: atom_id res chain seq x y z
N MET A 1 -30.05 0.74 -27.22
CA MET A 1 -29.06 1.29 -28.16
C MET A 1 -27.79 0.47 -28.03
N PRO A 2 -27.18 -0.02 -29.11
CA PRO A 2 -25.86 -0.62 -29.02
C PRO A 2 -24.89 0.46 -28.52
N VAL A 3 -24.18 0.18 -27.43
CA VAL A 3 -23.14 1.08 -26.93
C VAL A 3 -22.00 1.05 -27.94
N ASP A 4 -21.58 2.21 -28.42
CA ASP A 4 -20.39 2.29 -29.26
C ASP A 4 -19.16 1.89 -28.43
N VAL A 5 -18.37 0.95 -28.95
CA VAL A 5 -17.18 0.44 -28.28
C VAL A 5 -16.19 1.59 -28.01
N ALA A 6 -16.06 2.54 -28.94
CA ALA A 6 -15.19 3.69 -28.75
C ALA A 6 -15.66 4.60 -27.60
N GLU A 7 -16.95 4.88 -27.52
CA GLU A 7 -17.55 5.67 -26.42
C GLU A 7 -17.35 4.98 -25.07
N PHE A 8 -17.56 3.66 -25.02
CA PHE A 8 -17.32 2.87 -23.81
C PHE A 8 -15.85 2.92 -23.37
N LEU A 9 -14.90 2.74 -24.30
CA LEU A 9 -13.47 2.79 -24.02
C LEU A 9 -13.04 4.16 -23.48
N LEU A 10 -13.57 5.25 -24.04
CA LEU A 10 -13.34 6.61 -23.52
C LEU A 10 -13.93 6.79 -22.13
N ALA A 11 -15.13 6.28 -21.87
CA ALA A 11 -15.73 6.30 -20.53
C ALA A 11 -14.89 5.54 -19.51
N VAL A 12 -14.37 4.37 -19.86
CA VAL A 12 -13.45 3.57 -19.04
C VAL A 12 -12.17 4.34 -18.71
N SER A 13 -11.58 5.02 -19.70
CA SER A 13 -10.43 5.90 -19.48
C SER A 13 -10.77 7.06 -18.53
N GLY A 14 -11.94 7.68 -18.70
CA GLY A 14 -12.40 8.77 -17.83
C GLY A 14 -12.58 8.33 -16.37
N VAL A 15 -13.23 7.19 -16.15
CA VAL A 15 -13.39 6.60 -14.80
C VAL A 15 -12.04 6.22 -14.20
N SER A 16 -11.14 5.66 -14.99
CA SER A 16 -9.80 5.31 -14.51
C SER A 16 -8.99 6.55 -14.13
N ALA A 17 -9.10 7.64 -14.90
CA ALA A 17 -8.45 8.90 -14.61
C ALA A 17 -8.96 9.54 -13.31
N THR A 18 -10.27 9.49 -13.05
CA THR A 18 -10.83 10.02 -11.79
C THR A 18 -10.41 9.17 -10.59
N LEU A 19 -10.47 7.84 -10.69
CA LEU A 19 -10.01 6.93 -9.63
C LEU A 19 -8.53 7.10 -9.33
N LEU A 20 -7.69 7.18 -10.38
CA LEU A 20 -6.26 7.43 -10.23
C LEU A 20 -6.01 8.81 -9.60
N GLY A 21 -6.74 9.84 -10.02
CA GLY A 21 -6.66 11.18 -9.43
C GLY A 21 -7.00 11.20 -7.94
N THR A 22 -8.11 10.58 -7.55
CA THR A 22 -8.49 10.44 -6.13
C THR A 22 -7.45 9.66 -5.34
N PHE A 23 -6.90 8.60 -5.92
CA PHE A 23 -5.82 7.83 -5.30
C PHE A 23 -4.56 8.67 -5.09
N ILE A 24 -4.14 9.46 -6.09
CA ILE A 24 -3.00 10.39 -5.98
C ILE A 24 -3.20 11.36 -4.82
N VAL A 25 -4.39 11.97 -4.73
CA VAL A 25 -4.74 12.89 -3.64
C VAL A 25 -4.64 12.17 -2.29
N GLY A 26 -5.19 10.95 -2.17
CA GLY A 26 -5.10 10.15 -0.95
C GLY A 26 -3.66 9.84 -0.54
N VAL A 27 -2.81 9.45 -1.49
CA VAL A 27 -1.37 9.20 -1.25
C VAL A 27 -0.65 10.48 -0.83
N PHE A 28 -0.98 11.62 -1.43
CA PHE A 28 -0.37 12.91 -1.04
C PHE A 28 -0.71 13.26 0.42
N PHE A 29 -1.99 13.17 0.81
CA PHE A 29 -2.41 13.37 2.19
C PHE A 29 -1.73 12.40 3.16
N TYR A 30 -1.57 11.13 2.75
CA TYR A 30 -0.83 10.15 3.55
C TYR A 30 0.62 10.59 3.78
N LEU A 31 1.31 10.99 2.70
CA LEU A 31 2.71 11.40 2.77
C LEU A 31 2.86 12.66 3.62
N ASP A 32 1.97 13.64 3.48
CA ASP A 32 1.98 14.87 4.28
C ASP A 32 1.78 14.55 5.78
N LEU A 33 0.80 13.69 6.10
CA LEU A 33 0.54 13.25 7.48
C LEU A 33 1.73 12.47 8.07
N SER A 34 2.41 11.65 7.26
CA SER A 34 3.59 10.89 7.68
C SER A 34 4.79 11.79 8.01
N HIS A 35 4.94 12.94 7.33
CA HIS A 35 5.98 13.92 7.64
C HIS A 35 5.73 14.56 9.01
N TYR A 36 4.48 14.93 9.31
CA TYR A 36 4.10 15.41 10.64
C TYR A 36 4.36 14.36 11.74
N ARG A 37 4.05 13.09 11.49
CA ARG A 37 4.26 12.00 12.47
C ARG A 37 5.74 11.68 12.70
N SER A 38 6.57 11.76 11.65
CA SER A 38 8.01 11.48 11.72
C SER A 38 8.80 12.53 12.51
N ALA A 39 8.30 13.77 12.57
CA ALA A 39 8.88 14.80 13.44
C ALA A 39 8.73 14.50 14.94
N THR A 40 7.85 13.56 15.32
CA THR A 40 7.47 13.28 16.72
C THR A 40 7.85 11.86 17.19
N SER A 41 8.15 10.90 16.29
CA SER A 41 8.25 9.48 16.64
C SER A 41 9.40 8.74 15.95
N THR A 42 10.28 8.09 16.73
CA THR A 42 11.47 7.34 16.26
C THR A 42 11.16 5.87 15.89
N THR A 43 10.18 5.59 15.02
CA THR A 43 9.78 4.19 14.71
C THR A 43 9.65 3.86 13.21
N ILE A 44 10.68 3.18 12.66
CA ILE A 44 10.82 1.99 11.76
C ILE A 44 9.74 1.65 10.64
N PRO A 45 10.02 0.70 9.72
CA PRO A 45 10.21 0.77 8.26
C PRO A 45 8.93 0.51 7.41
N ILE A 46 7.80 1.13 7.78
CA ILE A 46 6.52 1.01 7.07
C ILE A 46 6.59 1.56 5.63
N ASP A 47 7.40 2.61 5.42
CA ASP A 47 7.47 3.33 4.14
C ASP A 47 7.80 2.49 2.90
N ARG A 48 8.60 1.42 3.03
CA ARG A 48 9.02 0.63 1.85
C ARG A 48 7.87 -0.23 1.31
N TYR A 49 6.97 -0.72 2.14
CA TYR A 49 5.82 -1.51 1.69
C TYR A 49 4.81 -0.63 0.98
N MET A 50 4.48 0.50 1.58
CA MET A 50 3.53 1.42 0.97
C MET A 50 4.06 1.97 -0.35
N ARG A 51 5.36 2.26 -0.48
CA ARG A 51 5.96 2.67 -1.76
C ARG A 51 5.81 1.61 -2.85
N VAL A 52 5.97 0.33 -2.55
CA VAL A 52 5.83 -0.74 -3.55
C VAL A 52 4.36 -0.95 -3.92
N ALA A 53 3.46 -0.96 -2.93
CA ALA A 53 2.03 -1.11 -3.18
C ALA A 53 1.43 0.08 -3.94
N VAL A 54 1.82 1.32 -3.62
CA VAL A 54 1.42 2.51 -4.36
C VAL A 54 1.90 2.43 -5.81
N ARG A 55 3.16 2.04 -6.05
CA ARG A 55 3.69 1.86 -7.40
C ARG A 55 2.89 0.81 -8.17
N TRP A 56 2.50 -0.29 -7.53
CA TRP A 56 1.65 -1.30 -8.15
C TRP A 56 0.30 -0.72 -8.57
N VAL A 57 -0.40 -0.01 -7.67
CA VAL A 57 -1.71 0.61 -7.96
C VAL A 57 -1.62 1.62 -9.11
N PHE A 58 -0.55 2.44 -9.15
CA PHE A 58 -0.32 3.36 -10.27
C PHE A 58 -0.17 2.64 -11.61
N VAL A 59 0.63 1.56 -11.65
CA VAL A 59 0.81 0.77 -12.87
C VAL A 59 -0.50 0.09 -13.27
N ALA A 60 -1.24 -0.43 -12.29
CA ALA A 60 -2.51 -1.10 -12.52
C ALA A 60 -3.58 -0.15 -13.12
N TYR A 61 -3.69 1.08 -12.61
CA TYR A 61 -4.57 2.12 -13.18
C TYR A 61 -4.07 2.71 -14.51
N SER A 62 -2.77 2.62 -14.80
CA SER A 62 -2.24 3.08 -16.10
C SER A 62 -2.79 2.26 -17.25
N LEU A 63 -3.11 0.97 -17.01
CA LEU A 63 -3.66 0.07 -18.02
C LEU A 63 -5.06 0.49 -18.51
N PRO A 64 -6.08 0.65 -17.64
CA PRO A 64 -7.40 1.11 -18.05
C PRO A 64 -7.49 2.61 -18.35
N LEU A 65 -6.40 3.36 -18.14
CA LEU A 65 -6.30 4.76 -18.55
C LEU A 65 -5.71 4.90 -19.95
N LEU A 66 -4.54 4.31 -20.21
CA LEU A 66 -3.81 4.54 -21.46
C LEU A 66 -4.28 3.63 -22.60
N LEU A 67 -4.59 2.38 -22.31
CA LEU A 67 -4.95 1.43 -23.36
C LEU A 67 -6.21 1.84 -24.13
N PRO A 68 -7.32 2.27 -23.48
CA PRO A 68 -8.51 2.67 -24.22
C PRO A 68 -8.25 3.86 -25.16
N LEU A 69 -7.40 4.80 -24.75
CA LEU A 69 -7.00 5.93 -25.60
C LEU A 69 -6.26 5.44 -26.86
N VAL A 70 -5.29 4.54 -26.70
CA VAL A 70 -4.57 3.98 -27.86
C VAL A 70 -5.51 3.19 -28.77
N LEU A 71 -6.42 2.39 -28.21
CA LEU A 71 -7.36 1.59 -29.00
C LEU A 71 -8.34 2.45 -29.80
N VAL A 72 -8.67 3.65 -29.34
CA VAL A 72 -9.56 4.59 -30.04
C VAL A 72 -8.82 5.36 -31.14
N PHE A 73 -7.57 5.75 -30.90
CA PHE A 73 -6.83 6.65 -31.80
C PHE A 73 -5.82 5.97 -32.72
N ALA A 74 -5.46 4.71 -32.47
CA ALA A 74 -4.42 3.99 -33.21
C ALA A 74 -4.92 2.66 -33.76
N GLU A 75 -4.12 2.09 -34.67
CA GLU A 75 -4.41 0.78 -35.25
C GLU A 75 -4.32 -0.36 -34.20
N PRO A 76 -5.03 -1.49 -34.41
CA PRO A 76 -5.09 -2.59 -33.44
C PRO A 76 -3.72 -3.12 -33.00
N ILE A 77 -2.72 -3.07 -33.87
CA ILE A 77 -1.35 -3.51 -33.56
C ILE A 77 -0.70 -2.66 -32.46
N TRP A 78 -0.94 -1.34 -32.47
CA TRP A 78 -0.43 -0.43 -31.43
C TRP A 78 -1.14 -0.65 -30.10
N GLY A 79 -2.43 -0.98 -30.13
CA GLY A 79 -3.18 -1.42 -28.96
C GLY A 79 -2.58 -2.67 -28.32
N ALA A 80 -2.31 -3.70 -29.13
CA ALA A 80 -1.70 -4.94 -28.67
C ALA A 80 -0.30 -4.72 -28.07
N LEU A 81 0.55 -3.92 -28.74
CA LEU A 81 1.90 -3.59 -28.23
C LEU A 81 1.84 -2.79 -26.92
N THR A 82 0.95 -1.80 -26.84
CA THR A 82 0.74 -0.99 -25.63
C THR A 82 0.24 -1.87 -24.48
N PHE A 83 -0.71 -2.76 -24.75
CA PHE A 83 -1.22 -3.68 -23.75
C PHE A 83 -0.11 -4.60 -23.23
N LEU A 84 0.67 -5.21 -24.12
CA LEU A 84 1.81 -6.05 -23.76
C LEU A 84 2.84 -5.31 -22.91
N ALA A 85 3.16 -4.05 -23.25
CA ALA A 85 4.08 -3.24 -22.48
C ALA A 85 3.53 -2.95 -21.06
N LEU A 86 2.27 -2.51 -20.95
CA LEU A 86 1.65 -2.15 -19.68
C LEU A 86 1.44 -3.39 -18.79
N ILE A 87 1.00 -4.51 -19.34
CA ILE A 87 0.79 -5.74 -18.58
C ILE A 87 2.11 -6.36 -18.13
N ALA A 88 3.18 -6.27 -18.94
CA ALA A 88 4.51 -6.68 -18.52
C ALA A 88 5.02 -5.85 -17.34
N MET A 89 4.78 -4.53 -17.37
CA MET A 89 5.10 -3.64 -16.24
C MET A 89 4.28 -4.01 -14.99
N LEU A 90 3.00 -4.34 -15.15
CA LEU A 90 2.13 -4.77 -14.05
C LEU A 90 2.55 -6.12 -13.46
N LEU A 91 2.93 -7.08 -14.30
CA LEU A 91 3.50 -8.36 -13.87
C LEU A 91 4.80 -8.16 -13.11
N ALA A 92 5.70 -7.30 -13.61
CA ALA A 92 6.95 -6.98 -12.91
C ALA A 92 6.69 -6.33 -11.53
N ALA A 93 5.70 -5.43 -11.45
CA ALA A 93 5.27 -4.85 -10.18
C ALA A 93 4.71 -5.91 -9.22
N THR A 94 3.92 -6.86 -9.74
CA THR A 94 3.34 -7.97 -8.97
C THR A 94 4.43 -8.91 -8.42
N VAL A 95 5.48 -9.20 -9.19
CA VAL A 95 6.63 -9.95 -8.66
C VAL A 95 7.32 -9.18 -7.53
N GLY A 96 7.37 -7.85 -7.62
CA GLY A 96 7.89 -6.98 -6.56
C GLY A 96 7.10 -7.07 -5.26
N THR A 97 5.77 -7.04 -5.32
CA THR A 97 4.87 -7.16 -4.16
C THR A 97 4.98 -8.55 -3.53
N VAL A 98 4.92 -9.63 -4.33
CA VAL A 98 5.07 -11.01 -3.86
C VAL A 98 6.40 -11.24 -3.15
N ARG A 99 7.53 -10.79 -3.74
CA ARG A 99 8.85 -10.91 -3.11
C ARG A 99 8.89 -10.20 -1.75
N GLN A 100 8.23 -9.06 -1.62
CA GLN A 100 8.20 -8.31 -0.38
C GLN A 100 7.35 -8.99 0.70
N VAL A 101 6.22 -9.61 0.33
CA VAL A 101 5.39 -10.42 1.24
C VAL A 101 6.20 -11.63 1.74
N LEU A 102 6.90 -12.34 0.84
CA LEU A 102 7.71 -13.51 1.17
C LEU A 102 8.90 -13.18 2.10
N THR A 103 9.63 -12.09 1.81
CA THR A 103 10.81 -11.69 2.62
C THR A 103 10.47 -11.25 4.04
N ARG A 104 9.24 -10.77 4.29
CA ARG A 104 8.78 -10.36 5.63
C ARG A 104 8.04 -11.47 6.38
N GLY A 105 7.86 -12.64 5.78
CA GLY A 105 7.39 -13.86 6.42
C GLY A 105 6.15 -13.68 7.29
N GLY A 106 5.03 -13.19 6.73
CA GLY A 106 3.69 -13.18 7.36
C GLY A 106 3.51 -12.36 8.65
N ALA A 107 4.57 -12.07 9.42
CA ALA A 107 4.53 -11.58 10.78
C ALA A 107 4.17 -10.08 10.90
N GLY A 108 4.03 -9.38 9.78
CA GLY A 108 3.57 -7.99 9.72
C GLY A 108 2.61 -7.70 8.58
N SER A 109 2.07 -8.73 7.92
CA SER A 109 1.09 -8.56 6.83
C SER A 109 -0.31 -8.75 7.38
N SER A 110 -1.14 -7.71 7.35
CA SER A 110 -2.56 -7.81 7.68
C SER A 110 -3.23 -8.83 6.75
N MET A 111 -4.18 -9.61 7.26
CA MET A 111 -4.91 -10.62 6.47
C MET A 111 -5.49 -10.03 5.16
N PRO A 112 -6.07 -8.80 5.16
CA PRO A 112 -6.57 -8.16 3.93
C PRO A 112 -5.51 -8.02 2.84
N LEU A 113 -4.24 -7.78 3.17
CA LEU A 113 -3.18 -7.62 2.18
C LEU A 113 -2.78 -8.95 1.53
N ILE A 114 -2.75 -10.04 2.31
CA ILE A 114 -2.42 -11.37 1.78
C ILE A 114 -3.52 -11.82 0.82
N LEU A 115 -4.79 -11.68 1.23
CA LEU A 115 -5.92 -12.06 0.39
C LEU A 115 -5.96 -11.22 -0.89
N ASN A 116 -5.75 -9.91 -0.76
CA ASN A 116 -5.66 -9.01 -1.91
C ASN A 116 -4.56 -9.45 -2.88
N GLU A 117 -3.36 -9.77 -2.39
CA GLU A 117 -2.24 -10.19 -3.24
C GLU A 117 -2.56 -11.43 -4.09
N TRP A 118 -3.18 -12.45 -3.50
CA TRP A 118 -3.57 -13.65 -4.25
C TRP A 118 -4.64 -13.36 -5.29
N ILE A 119 -5.67 -12.59 -4.92
CA ILE A 119 -6.77 -12.25 -5.80
C ILE A 119 -6.28 -11.36 -6.95
N THR A 120 -5.48 -10.34 -6.67
CA THR A 120 -4.95 -9.41 -7.69
C THR A 120 -3.95 -10.12 -8.60
N THR A 121 -3.12 -11.02 -8.09
CA THR A 121 -2.22 -11.84 -8.94
C THR A 121 -3.02 -12.69 -9.91
N ALA A 122 -4.05 -13.41 -9.43
CA ALA A 122 -4.92 -14.19 -10.30
C ALA A 122 -5.66 -13.31 -11.32
N ALA A 123 -6.18 -12.16 -10.89
CA ALA A 123 -6.85 -11.20 -11.75
C ALA A 123 -5.93 -10.67 -12.86
N VAL A 124 -4.67 -10.34 -12.56
CA VAL A 124 -3.68 -9.90 -13.55
C VAL A 124 -3.39 -10.98 -14.58
N LEU A 125 -3.24 -12.24 -14.15
CA LEU A 125 -3.03 -13.36 -15.07
C LEU A 125 -4.24 -13.59 -15.98
N ILE A 126 -5.46 -13.53 -15.42
CA ILE A 126 -6.69 -13.65 -16.21
C ILE A 126 -6.78 -12.50 -17.22
N ALA A 127 -6.56 -11.26 -16.78
CA ALA A 127 -6.56 -10.08 -17.64
C ALA A 127 -5.50 -10.18 -18.75
N PHE A 128 -4.35 -10.82 -18.48
CA PHE A 128 -3.29 -11.10 -19.44
C PHE A 128 -3.61 -12.23 -20.43
N VAL A 129 -4.67 -13.01 -20.28
CA VAL A 129 -4.93 -14.09 -21.26
C VAL A 129 -6.21 -13.83 -22.05
N LEU A 130 -7.14 -13.08 -21.47
CA LEU A 130 -8.46 -12.80 -22.05
C LEU A 130 -8.46 -12.21 -23.47
N PRO A 131 -7.67 -11.16 -23.81
CA PRO A 131 -7.79 -10.51 -25.12
C PRO A 131 -7.44 -11.48 -26.26
N TRP A 132 -6.48 -12.36 -26.04
CA TRP A 132 -6.05 -13.36 -27.00
C TRP A 132 -7.01 -14.54 -27.11
N LEU A 133 -7.61 -14.97 -25.99
CA LEU A 133 -8.60 -16.04 -25.99
C LEU A 133 -9.87 -15.65 -26.74
N ILE A 134 -10.28 -14.38 -26.63
CA ILE A 134 -11.55 -13.89 -27.18
C ILE A 134 -11.34 -13.31 -28.60
N GLY A 135 -10.29 -12.54 -28.81
CA GLY A 135 -10.09 -11.73 -30.02
C GLY A 135 -9.01 -12.21 -30.99
N GLY A 136 -8.25 -13.25 -30.68
CA GLY A 136 -7.14 -13.73 -31.53
C GLY A 136 -5.96 -12.75 -31.61
N TRP A 137 -5.21 -12.76 -32.71
CA TRP A 137 -4.05 -11.87 -32.92
C TRP A 137 -4.12 -11.13 -34.27
N PRO A 138 -4.03 -9.78 -34.28
CA PRO A 138 -4.14 -8.88 -33.12
C PRO A 138 -5.58 -8.84 -32.57
N PRO A 139 -5.78 -8.74 -31.24
CA PRO A 139 -7.13 -8.70 -30.68
C PRO A 139 -7.92 -7.46 -31.09
N GLU A 140 -9.22 -7.62 -31.32
CA GLU A 140 -10.14 -6.51 -31.53
C GLU A 140 -10.31 -5.64 -30.26
N PRO A 141 -10.63 -4.33 -30.37
CA PRO A 141 -10.78 -3.43 -29.22
C PRO A 141 -11.78 -3.93 -28.15
N SER A 142 -12.86 -4.57 -28.58
CA SER A 142 -13.89 -5.15 -27.71
C SER A 142 -13.36 -6.29 -26.83
N ALA A 143 -12.34 -7.03 -27.31
CA ALA A 143 -11.75 -8.16 -26.59
C ALA A 143 -10.92 -7.71 -25.35
N TYR A 144 -10.49 -6.44 -25.30
CA TYR A 144 -9.78 -5.89 -24.14
C TYR A 144 -10.71 -5.45 -23.01
N ILE A 145 -12.00 -5.24 -23.28
CA ILE A 145 -12.97 -4.74 -22.29
C ILE A 145 -12.97 -5.57 -20.99
N PRO A 146 -13.04 -6.91 -21.02
CA PRO A 146 -13.01 -7.72 -19.80
C PRO A 146 -11.72 -7.50 -18.99
N SER A 147 -10.57 -7.44 -19.66
CA SER A 147 -9.27 -7.19 -19.01
C SER A 147 -9.21 -5.80 -18.37
N LEU A 148 -9.78 -4.78 -19.02
CA LEU A 148 -9.86 -3.41 -18.49
C LEU A 148 -10.72 -3.35 -17.22
N VAL A 149 -11.88 -4.01 -17.23
CA VAL A 149 -12.77 -4.08 -16.06
C VAL A 149 -12.09 -4.80 -14.89
N ILE A 150 -11.42 -5.92 -15.17
CA ILE A 150 -10.66 -6.66 -14.15
C ILE A 150 -9.53 -5.80 -13.58
N ALA A 151 -8.80 -5.07 -14.43
CA ALA A 151 -7.72 -4.19 -13.98
C ALA A 151 -8.24 -3.06 -13.10
N ILE A 152 -9.36 -2.42 -13.44
CA ILE A 152 -10.00 -1.40 -12.58
C ILE A 152 -10.40 -2.01 -11.24
N ALA A 153 -11.12 -3.14 -11.25
CA ALA A 153 -11.57 -3.79 -10.04
C ALA A 153 -10.41 -4.19 -9.13
N ALA A 154 -9.34 -4.75 -9.70
CA ALA A 154 -8.13 -5.13 -8.97
C ALA A 154 -7.40 -3.90 -8.38
N SER A 155 -7.30 -2.82 -9.15
CA SER A 155 -6.68 -1.55 -8.70
C SER A 155 -7.47 -0.93 -7.55
N PHE A 156 -8.80 -0.92 -7.66
CA PHE A 156 -9.69 -0.42 -6.63
C PHE A 156 -9.64 -1.28 -5.36
N ALA A 157 -9.75 -2.60 -5.50
CA ALA A 157 -9.66 -3.53 -4.38
C ALA A 157 -8.31 -3.40 -3.64
N SER A 158 -7.21 -3.28 -4.39
CA SER A 158 -5.89 -3.06 -3.80
C SER A 158 -5.77 -1.72 -3.09
N THR A 159 -6.43 -0.67 -3.61
CA THR A 159 -6.52 0.63 -2.93
C THR A 159 -7.26 0.50 -1.61
N ALA A 160 -8.41 -0.17 -1.59
CA ALA A 160 -9.18 -0.40 -0.37
C ALA A 160 -8.40 -1.24 0.66
N ALA A 161 -7.70 -2.29 0.21
CA ALA A 161 -6.87 -3.12 1.08
C ALA A 161 -5.74 -2.32 1.74
N LEU A 162 -5.13 -1.37 1.02
CA LEU A 162 -4.12 -0.47 1.59
C LEU A 162 -4.71 0.45 2.66
N VAL A 163 -5.87 1.04 2.38
CA VAL A 163 -6.56 1.93 3.33
C VAL A 163 -6.94 1.17 4.61
N ILE A 164 -7.56 0.00 4.50
CA ILE A 164 -7.93 -0.84 5.64
C ILE A 164 -6.69 -1.24 6.44
N SER A 165 -5.62 -1.67 5.76
CA SER A 165 -4.39 -2.05 6.45
C SER A 165 -3.73 -0.90 7.20
N GLU A 166 -3.81 0.33 6.69
CA GLU A 166 -3.29 1.49 7.41
C GLU A 166 -4.13 1.77 8.66
N PHE A 167 -5.47 1.75 8.56
CA PHE A 167 -6.35 1.91 9.71
C PHE A 167 -6.06 0.87 10.81
N ASP A 168 -5.96 -0.42 10.45
CA ASP A 168 -5.60 -1.49 11.39
C ASP A 168 -4.25 -1.23 12.07
N SER A 169 -3.26 -0.74 11.32
CA SER A 169 -1.93 -0.44 11.87
C SER A 169 -1.95 0.69 12.90
N THR A 170 -2.82 1.69 12.74
CA THR A 170 -2.94 2.80 13.69
C THR A 170 -3.68 2.40 14.96
N ILE A 171 -4.66 1.50 14.87
CA ILE A 171 -5.43 1.01 16.03
C ILE A 171 -4.59 0.04 16.88
N ALA A 172 -3.68 -0.71 16.27
CA ALA A 172 -2.84 -1.71 16.94
C ALA A 172 -1.66 -1.12 17.74
N LEU A 173 -1.43 0.20 17.73
CA LEU A 173 -0.40 0.83 18.56
C LEU A 173 -0.77 0.70 20.05
N PRO A 174 0.07 0.07 20.89
CA PRO A 174 -0.17 0.06 22.33
C PRO A 174 -0.30 1.49 22.82
N ARG A 175 -1.37 1.82 23.57
CA ARG A 175 -1.42 3.07 24.33
C ARG A 175 -0.10 3.20 25.10
N PRO A 176 0.50 4.41 25.19
CA PRO A 176 1.69 4.60 26.00
C PRO A 176 1.43 3.93 27.32
N ARG A 177 2.26 2.94 27.66
CA ARG A 177 2.18 2.22 28.92
C ARG A 177 2.21 3.32 29.97
N GLU A 178 1.05 3.62 30.56
CA GLU A 178 0.92 4.55 31.67
C GLU A 178 2.04 4.16 32.61
N GLU A 179 3.04 5.04 32.74
CA GLU A 179 4.29 4.71 33.39
C GLU A 179 3.92 4.16 34.76
N ALA A 180 4.04 2.84 34.92
CA ALA A 180 3.76 2.18 36.18
C ALA A 180 4.56 2.97 37.22
N PRO A 181 3.92 3.51 38.27
CA PRO A 181 4.50 4.55 39.10
C PRO A 181 5.87 4.05 39.54
N ARG A 182 6.93 4.70 39.03
CA ARG A 182 8.33 4.36 39.31
C ARG A 182 8.40 4.06 40.78
N SER A 183 8.62 2.78 41.10
CA SER A 183 8.51 2.32 42.47
C SER A 183 9.37 3.26 43.34
N ARG A 184 8.71 3.93 44.28
CA ARG A 184 9.29 4.77 45.35
C ARG A 184 10.20 3.96 46.29
N ARG A 185 10.80 2.86 45.83
CA ARG A 185 11.73 2.00 46.56
C ARG A 185 13.17 2.51 46.50
N GLY A 186 13.54 3.30 45.48
CA GLY A 186 14.89 3.87 45.39
C GLY A 186 15.14 5.04 46.35
N THR A 187 14.14 5.89 46.56
CA THR A 187 14.32 7.12 47.34
C THR A 187 14.35 6.89 48.86
N ARG A 188 13.70 5.82 49.36
CA ARG A 188 13.68 5.53 50.80
C ARG A 188 15.00 4.94 51.32
N ARG A 189 15.80 4.30 50.47
CA ARG A 189 17.14 3.82 50.85
C ARG A 189 18.13 4.97 50.99
N ARG A 190 18.06 5.97 50.11
CA ARG A 190 18.97 7.12 50.13
C ARG A 190 18.86 7.97 51.41
N TYR A 191 17.65 8.20 51.92
CA TYR A 191 17.46 8.92 53.19
C TYR A 191 17.87 8.11 54.45
N ALA A 192 17.86 6.78 54.37
CA ALA A 192 18.27 5.93 55.49
C ALA A 192 19.81 5.83 55.61
N GLU A 193 20.54 5.88 54.49
CA GLU A 193 22.01 5.91 54.48
C GLU A 193 22.53 7.29 54.91
N GLU A 194 21.93 8.38 54.46
CA GLU A 194 22.34 9.75 54.82
C GLU A 194 22.15 10.07 56.32
N SER A 195 21.15 9.43 56.95
CA SER A 195 20.91 9.54 58.41
C SER A 195 21.90 8.72 59.25
N ARG A 196 22.62 7.77 58.65
CA ARG A 196 23.64 6.96 59.34
C ARG A 196 24.99 7.66 59.38
N ASP A 197 25.38 8.29 58.27
CA ASP A 197 26.64 9.03 58.18
C ASP A 197 26.65 10.30 59.06
N THR A 198 25.51 10.95 59.26
CA THR A 198 25.40 12.10 60.16
C THR A 198 25.55 11.73 61.63
N ARG A 199 25.20 10.51 62.05
CA ARG A 199 25.39 10.07 63.44
C ARG A 199 26.84 9.69 63.74
N VAL A 200 27.54 9.04 62.80
CA VAL A 200 28.95 8.66 62.98
C VAL A 200 29.85 9.91 63.07
N ARG A 201 29.49 11.00 62.39
CA ARG A 201 30.26 12.25 62.42
C ARG A 201 30.11 13.06 63.71
N ALA A 202 29.00 12.89 64.44
CA ALA A 202 28.77 13.60 65.70
C ALA A 202 29.59 13.02 66.87
N ASP A 203 29.86 11.71 66.86
CA ASP A 203 30.67 11.06 67.91
C ASP A 203 32.18 11.32 67.78
N GLN A 204 32.67 11.74 66.62
CA GLN A 204 34.09 12.09 66.43
C GLN A 204 34.46 13.52 66.85
N THR A 205 33.49 14.37 67.17
CA THR A 205 33.72 15.78 67.53
C THR A 205 33.70 16.06 69.04
N LEU A 206 33.57 15.02 69.88
CA LEU A 206 33.53 15.13 71.36
C LEU A 206 34.61 14.30 72.08
N GLY A 207 35.69 13.93 71.38
CA GLY A 207 36.89 13.31 71.96
C GLY A 207 38.04 14.30 72.05
#